data_AF-A0A822EMF4-F1
#
_entry.id   AF-A0A822EMF4-F1
#
_cell.length_a   1.000
_cell.length_b   1.000
_cell.length_c   1.000
_cell.angle_alpha   90.00
_cell.angle_beta   90.00
_cell.angle_gamma   90.00
#
_symmetry.space_group_name_H-M   'P 1'
#
loop_
_entity.id
_entity.type
_entity.pdbx_description
1 polymer ?
#
loop_
_entity_poly.entity_id
_entity_poly.type
_entity_poly.pdbx_seq_one_letter_code
_entity_poly.pdbx_strand_id
1 'polypeptide(L)'
;MIVSDQLGKEIISTVHNLQQVMSIYVYCVNKEINEQWASRFVKVKAVVVQLDELISRIKRDHSIQETMEEPLSANSVTADADS
;
A
#
# COMPACT_ATOMS: atom_id res chain seq x y z
N MET A 1 6.99 3.89 -7.45
CA MET A 1 7.69 3.27 -8.59
C MET A 1 6.92 3.61 -9.86
N ILE A 2 7.59 4.02 -10.94
CA ILE A 2 6.97 4.28 -12.25
C ILE A 2 7.42 3.18 -13.20
N VAL A 3 6.48 2.50 -13.84
CA VAL A 3 6.72 1.37 -14.74
C VAL A 3 5.73 1.40 -15.90
N SER A 4 6.07 0.74 -17.00
CA SER A 4 5.10 0.46 -18.07
C SER A 4 3.95 -0.43 -17.56
N ASP A 5 2.78 -0.36 -18.18
CA ASP A 5 1.61 -1.18 -17.83
C ASP A 5 1.95 -2.67 -17.66
N GLN A 6 2.67 -3.26 -18.63
CA GLN A 6 3.04 -4.68 -18.61
C GLN A 6 3.97 -5.03 -17.44
N LEU A 7 5.04 -4.25 -17.25
CA LEU A 7 5.96 -4.45 -16.13
C LEU A 7 5.26 -4.25 -14.77
N GLY A 8 4.30 -3.32 -14.67
CA GLY A 8 3.50 -3.13 -13.47
C GLY A 8 2.71 -4.38 -13.09
N LYS A 9 2.07 -5.03 -14.07
CA LYS A 9 1.35 -6.29 -13.87
C LYS A 9 2.28 -7.41 -13.39
N GLU A 10 3.46 -7.53 -13.98
CA GLU A 10 4.46 -8.56 -13.60
C GLU A 10 4.98 -8.35 -12.18
N ILE A 11 5.30 -7.11 -11.81
CA ILE A 11 5.76 -6.78 -10.47
C ILE A 11 4.65 -7.04 -9.46
N ILE A 12 3.41 -6.61 -9.71
CA ILE A 12 2.29 -6.83 -8.77
C ILE A 12 2.03 -8.32 -8.57
N SER A 13 2.12 -9.12 -9.64
CA SER A 13 2.05 -10.58 -9.51
C SER A 13 3.13 -11.16 -8.60
N THR A 14 4.28 -10.52 -8.50
CA THR A 14 5.39 -10.95 -7.62
C THR A 14 5.22 -10.42 -6.19
N VAL A 15 4.83 -9.15 -6.02
CA VAL A 15 4.87 -8.48 -4.72
C VAL A 15 3.58 -8.57 -3.92
N HIS A 16 2.44 -8.94 -4.52
CA HIS A 16 1.15 -9.00 -3.80
C HIS A 16 1.16 -9.98 -2.61
N ASN A 17 2.02 -11.00 -2.63
CA ASN A 17 2.14 -11.96 -1.53
C ASN A 17 3.01 -11.47 -0.37
N LEU A 18 3.75 -10.38 -0.53
CA LEU A 18 4.63 -9.85 0.52
C LEU A 18 3.81 -9.26 1.66
N GLN A 19 4.02 -9.75 2.87
CA GLN A 19 3.32 -9.28 4.08
C GLN A 19 3.63 -7.81 4.42
N GLN A 20 4.73 -7.26 3.93
CA GLN A 20 5.09 -5.85 4.13
C GLN A 20 4.30 -4.90 3.21
N VAL A 21 3.72 -5.43 2.14
CA VAL A 21 2.91 -4.64 1.20
C VAL A 21 1.46 -4.68 1.67
N MET A 22 0.96 -3.54 2.17
CA MET A 22 -0.41 -3.39 2.68
C MET A 22 -1.39 -2.93 1.61
N SER A 23 -0.99 -1.94 0.83
CA SER A 23 -1.84 -1.29 -0.17
C SER A 23 -1.04 -0.96 -1.42
N ILE A 24 -1.63 -1.24 -2.58
CA ILE A 24 -1.10 -0.95 -3.91
C ILE A 24 -2.09 -0.01 -4.60
N TYR A 25 -1.58 1.08 -5.18
CA TYR A 25 -2.37 2.02 -5.98
C TYR A 25 -1.75 2.10 -7.37
N VAL A 26 -2.59 1.93 -8.40
CA VAL A 26 -2.16 1.98 -9.80
C VAL A 26 -2.58 3.33 -10.37
N TYR A 27 -1.61 4.18 -10.69
CA TYR A 27 -1.83 5.47 -11.35
C TYR A 27 -1.44 5.34 -12.83
N CYS A 28 -2.42 5.43 -13.73
CA CYS A 28 -2.21 5.18 -15.16
C CYS A 28 -3.20 5.95 -16.04
N VAL A 29 -2.86 6.10 -17.33
CA VAL A 29 -3.76 6.70 -18.33
C VAL A 29 -4.82 5.69 -18.78
N ASN A 30 -4.43 4.45 -19.02
CA ASN A 30 -5.31 3.39 -19.53
C ASN A 30 -5.96 2.63 -18.38
N LYS A 31 -6.99 3.24 -17.76
CA LYS A 31 -7.68 2.67 -16.60
C LYS A 31 -8.27 1.28 -16.87
N GLU A 32 -8.98 1.11 -17.98
CA GLU A 32 -9.73 -0.10 -18.30
C GLU A 32 -8.82 -1.34 -18.39
N ILE A 33 -7.71 -1.23 -19.12
CA ILE A 33 -6.72 -2.31 -19.26
C ILE A 33 -6.15 -2.69 -17.88
N ASN A 34 -5.89 -1.69 -17.05
CA ASN A 34 -5.29 -1.90 -15.75
C ASN A 34 -6.28 -2.45 -14.71
N GLU A 35 -7.55 -2.06 -14.74
CA GLU A 35 -8.60 -2.59 -13.87
C GLU A 35 -8.84 -4.10 -14.08
N GLN A 36 -8.77 -4.57 -15.33
CA GLN A 36 -8.99 -5.98 -15.66
C GLN A 36 -8.02 -6.92 -14.93
N TRP A 37 -6.74 -6.58 -14.87
CA TRP A 37 -5.76 -7.39 -14.14
C TRP A 37 -5.68 -7.01 -12.66
N ALA A 38 -5.85 -5.73 -12.32
CA ALA A 38 -5.75 -5.24 -10.95
C ALA A 38 -6.82 -5.84 -10.03
N SER A 39 -8.03 -6.06 -10.54
CA SER A 39 -9.16 -6.65 -9.79
C SER A 39 -8.86 -8.04 -9.22
N ARG A 40 -7.83 -8.73 -9.71
CA ARG A 40 -7.39 -10.04 -9.22
C ARG A 40 -6.56 -9.97 -7.94
N PHE A 41 -6.13 -8.78 -7.54
CA PHE A 41 -5.21 -8.58 -6.42
C PHE A 41 -5.88 -7.78 -5.31
N VAL A 42 -6.22 -8.43 -4.19
CA VAL A 42 -6.92 -7.83 -3.03
C VAL A 42 -6.21 -6.60 -2.45
N LYS A 43 -4.89 -6.55 -2.59
CA LYS A 43 -4.06 -5.41 -2.11
C LYS A 43 -4.10 -4.21 -3.05
N VAL A 44 -4.58 -4.36 -4.29
CA VAL A 44 -4.80 -3.22 -5.18
C VAL A 44 -6.06 -2.49 -4.73
N LYS A 45 -5.87 -1.34 -4.09
CA LYS A 45 -6.96 -0.55 -3.50
C LYS A 45 -7.64 0.36 -4.51
N ALA A 46 -6.92 0.78 -5.54
CA ALA A 46 -7.47 1.61 -6.60
C ALA A 46 -6.63 1.58 -7.87
N VAL A 47 -7.32 1.72 -9.01
CA VAL A 47 -6.75 2.12 -10.31
C VAL A 47 -7.31 3.51 -10.63
N VAL A 48 -6.43 4.50 -10.75
CA VAL A 48 -6.80 5.92 -10.83
C VAL A 48 -6.07 6.61 -11.96
N VAL A 49 -6.75 7.57 -12.60
CA VAL A 49 -6.20 8.39 -13.69
C VAL A 49 -5.87 9.80 -13.21
N GLN A 50 -6.52 10.26 -12.14
CA GLN A 50 -6.35 11.60 -11.61
C GLN A 50 -5.40 11.59 -10.41
N LEU A 51 -4.41 12.48 -10.44
CA LEU A 51 -3.41 12.59 -9.38
C LEU A 51 -4.04 13.01 -8.04
N ASP A 52 -5.00 13.93 -8.07
CA ASP A 52 -5.67 14.39 -6.85
C ASP A 52 -6.48 13.26 -6.19
N GLU A 53 -7.07 12.38 -6.99
CA GLU A 53 -7.75 11.18 -6.50
C GLU A 53 -6.76 10.23 -5.82
N LEU A 54 -5.60 9.98 -6.46
CA LEU A 54 -4.53 9.16 -5.89
C LEU A 54 -4.08 9.70 -4.53
N ILE A 55 -3.76 10.99 -4.46
CA ILE A 55 -3.30 11.64 -3.23
C ILE A 55 -4.37 11.54 -2.15
N SER A 56 -5.63 11.82 -2.50
CA SER A 56 -6.74 11.77 -1.55
C SER A 56 -6.97 10.36 -0.99
N ARG A 57 -6.80 9.31 -1.82
CA ARG A 57 -6.90 7.91 -1.38
C ARG A 57 -5.77 7.52 -0.45
N ILE A 58 -4.53 7.82 -0.82
CA ILE A 58 -3.36 7.51 0.01
C ILE A 58 -3.47 8.20 1.38
N LYS A 59 -3.84 9.48 1.42
CA LYS A 59 -4.02 10.22 2.69
C LYS A 59 -5.08 9.60 3.58
N ARG A 60 -6.24 9.23 3.00
CA ARG A 60 -7.33 8.58 3.75
C ARG A 60 -6.86 7.26 4.35
N ASP A 61 -6.27 6.40 3.53
CA ASP A 61 -5.88 5.06 3.96
C ASP A 61 -4.75 5.12 4.99
N HIS A 62 -3.83 6.09 4.88
CA HIS A 62 -2.79 6.32 5.87
C HIS A 62 -3.36 6.79 7.22
N SER A 63 -4.31 7.74 7.21
CA SER A 63 -4.95 8.21 8.45
C SER A 63 -5.71 7.11 9.19
N ILE A 64 -6.29 6.15 8.46
CA ILE A 64 -6.97 4.99 9.03
C ILE A 64 -5.94 4.07 9.70
N GLN A 65 -4.78 3.85 9.08
CA GLN A 65 -3.71 3.04 9.66
C GLN A 65 -3.12 3.69 10.92
N GLU A 66 -2.83 5.00 10.91
CA GLU A 66 -2.33 5.72 12.08
C GLU A 66 -3.30 5.63 13.27
N THR A 67 -4.61 5.68 13.01
CA THR A 67 -5.65 5.55 14.05
C THR A 67 -5.76 4.12 14.60
N MET A 68 -5.32 3.11 13.85
CA MET A 68 -5.33 1.71 14.27
C MET A 68 -4.00 1.24 14.87
N GLU A 69 -2.90 1.95 14.62
CA GLU A 69 -1.53 1.53 14.99
C GLU A 69 -0.92 2.25 16.22
N GLU A 70 -1.50 3.33 16.77
CA GLU A 70 -0.98 3.96 18.02
C GLU A 70 -1.95 3.95 19.23
N PRO A 71 -1.44 3.75 20.47
CA PRO A 71 -0.04 3.55 20.85
C PRO A 71 0.24 2.13 21.39
N LEU A 72 1.18 1.44 20.75
CA LEU A 72 1.99 0.44 21.46
C LEU A 72 2.76 1.18 22.55
N SER A 73 2.22 1.19 23.77
CA SER A 73 2.92 1.65 24.95
C SER A 73 4.21 0.84 25.08
N ALA A 74 5.34 1.54 24.92
CA ALA A 74 6.66 0.99 25.17
C ALA A 74 6.72 0.52 26.64
N ASN A 75 6.49 -0.76 26.87
CA ASN A 75 6.72 -1.36 28.16
C ASN A 75 8.24 -1.42 28.36
N SER A 76 8.70 -0.55 29.25
CA SER A 76 10.06 -0.45 29.75
C SER A 76 10.62 -1.82 30.16
N VAL A 77 11.69 -2.27 29.51
CA VAL A 77 12.62 -3.21 30.14
C VAL A 77 13.65 -2.35 30.88
N THR A 78 13.35 -2.03 32.13
CA THR A 78 14.39 -1.69 33.10
C THR A 78 15.12 -2.98 33.43
N ALA A 79 16.28 -3.19 32.82
CA ALA A 79 17.26 -4.15 33.33
C ALA A 79 18.24 -3.36 34.20
N ASP A 80 17.83 -3.13 35.45
CA ASP A 80 18.78 -2.90 36.54
C ASP A 80 19.51 -4.24 36.79
N ALA A 81 20.82 -4.25 36.60
CA ALA A 81 21.73 -5.20 37.24
C ALA A 81 23.16 -4.65 37.18
N ASP A 82 23.44 -3.73 38.09
CA ASP A 82 24.79 -3.39 38.52
C ASP A 82 25.10 -4.28 39.74
N SER A 83 26.06 -5.19 39.63
CA SER A 83 26.82 -5.85 40.73
C SER A 83 27.96 -6.68 40.17
#